data_AF-A0A183V8G9-F1
#
_entry.id   AF-A0A183V8G9-F1
#
_cell.length_a   1.000
_cell.length_b   1.000
_cell.length_c   1.000
_cell.angle_alpha   90.00
_cell.angle_beta   90.00
_cell.angle_gamma   90.00
#
_symmetry.space_group_name_H-M   'P 1'
#
loop_
_entity.id
_entity.type
_entity.pdbx_description
1 polymer ?
#
loop_
_entity_poly.entity_id
_entity_poly.type
_entity_poly.pdbx_seq_one_letter_code
_entity_poly.pdbx_strand_id
1 'polypeptide(L)'
;MASAGLDESVKQSLKAIPLMKTKAGPRDGDLWIQRLKEEFEALIAFINNNKAADMDWFRLESNSDGTKWYEFDVEFDIPVTYPTTAPEIALPELDGKTAKMGGKICLSDHFKPLWARNVPKFGIAQAFSLGLGPWLAVEIPDMVARGVIQPKSA
;
A
#
# COMPACT_ATOMS: atom_id res chain seq x y z
N MET A 1 -8.61 -10.54 -23.36
CA MET A 1 -8.45 -11.24 -22.08
C MET A 1 -7.00 -11.62 -21.91
N ALA A 2 -6.18 -10.79 -21.25
CA ALA A 2 -4.83 -11.17 -20.87
C ALA A 2 -4.87 -11.48 -19.37
N SER A 3 -4.57 -12.72 -18.99
CA SER A 3 -4.28 -13.07 -17.61
C SER A 3 -2.98 -12.38 -17.24
N ALA A 4 -3.07 -11.14 -16.73
CA ALA A 4 -1.92 -10.40 -16.27
C ALA A 4 -1.42 -11.06 -14.98
N GLY A 5 -0.55 -12.06 -15.13
CA GLY A 5 0.35 -12.43 -14.05
C GLY A 5 1.10 -11.18 -13.61
N LEU A 6 1.39 -11.08 -12.31
CA LEU A 6 2.18 -9.99 -11.74
C LEU A 6 3.38 -9.70 -12.64
N ASP A 7 3.61 -8.43 -12.99
CA ASP A 7 4.76 -8.01 -13.78
C ASP A 7 6.06 -8.45 -13.09
N GLU A 8 7.07 -8.89 -13.87
CA GLU A 8 8.34 -9.38 -13.32
C GLU A 8 9.07 -8.31 -12.51
N SER A 9 8.94 -7.04 -12.89
CA SER A 9 9.48 -5.92 -12.12
C SER A 9 8.84 -5.85 -10.73
N VAL A 10 7.50 -5.96 -10.64
CA VAL A 10 6.78 -5.97 -9.36
C VAL A 10 7.17 -7.18 -8.52
N LYS A 11 7.36 -8.36 -9.12
CA LYS A 11 7.82 -9.55 -8.39
C LYS A 11 9.22 -9.38 -7.81
N GLN A 12 10.13 -8.75 -8.55
CA GLN A 12 11.49 -8.48 -8.09
C GLN A 12 11.49 -7.47 -6.95
N SER A 13 10.77 -6.36 -7.11
CA SER A 13 10.58 -5.37 -6.04
C SER A 13 9.99 -6.00 -4.78
N LEU A 14 9.01 -6.90 -4.93
CA LEU A 14 8.43 -7.61 -3.78
C LEU A 14 9.42 -8.48 -3.01
N LYS A 15 10.29 -9.19 -3.73
CA LYS A 15 11.29 -10.08 -3.12
C LYS A 15 12.32 -9.31 -2.30
N ALA A 16 12.53 -8.03 -2.62
CA ALA A 16 13.46 -7.16 -1.92
C ALA A 16 12.85 -6.50 -0.67
N ILE A 17 11.53 -6.63 -0.45
CA ILE A 17 10.86 -6.13 0.76
C ILE A 17 10.98 -7.18 1.87
N PRO A 18 11.56 -6.85 3.03
CA PRO A 18 11.56 -7.72 4.20
C PRO A 18 10.16 -8.23 4.55
N LEU A 19 10.06 -9.50 4.92
CA LEU A 19 8.82 -10.14 5.33
C LEU A 19 8.66 -10.10 6.84
N MET A 20 7.44 -9.83 7.29
CA MET A 20 7.09 -9.79 8.71
C MET A 20 7.01 -11.20 9.29
N LYS A 21 7.28 -11.29 10.58
CA LYS A 21 7.26 -12.54 11.35
C LYS A 21 6.19 -12.49 12.44
N THR A 22 6.00 -11.31 13.03
CA THR A 22 5.10 -11.12 14.15
C THR A 22 3.66 -11.02 13.67
N LYS A 23 2.79 -11.94 14.14
CA LYS A 23 1.34 -11.88 13.91
C LYS A 23 0.69 -11.13 15.06
N ALA A 24 0.67 -9.80 14.96
CA ALA A 24 0.08 -8.93 15.97
C ALA A 24 -0.61 -7.73 15.31
N GLY A 25 -1.74 -7.32 15.87
CA GLY A 25 -2.49 -6.12 15.50
C GLY A 25 -2.47 -5.07 16.60
N PRO A 26 -3.11 -3.91 16.39
CA PRO A 26 -3.03 -2.75 17.29
C PRO A 26 -3.41 -2.98 18.77
N ARG A 27 -4.09 -4.09 19.08
CA ARG A 27 -4.54 -4.42 20.44
C ARG A 27 -3.60 -5.35 21.20
N ASP A 28 -2.53 -5.82 20.57
CA ASP A 28 -1.66 -6.85 21.14
C ASP A 28 -0.46 -6.29 21.94
N GLY A 29 -0.52 -5.02 22.35
CA GLY A 29 0.45 -4.40 23.27
C GLY A 29 1.89 -4.48 22.75
N ASP A 30 2.79 -5.10 23.52
CA ASP A 30 4.21 -5.20 23.17
C ASP A 30 4.46 -5.96 21.85
N LEU A 31 3.59 -6.92 21.52
CA LEU A 31 3.68 -7.63 20.24
C LEU A 31 3.33 -6.70 19.06
N TRP A 32 2.45 -5.73 19.26
CA TRP A 32 2.19 -4.69 18.26
C TRP A 32 3.41 -3.80 18.05
N ILE A 33 4.11 -3.42 19.12
CA ILE A 33 5.35 -2.63 19.03
C ILE A 33 6.42 -3.41 18.26
N GLN A 34 6.55 -4.71 18.50
CA GLN A 34 7.45 -5.57 17.74
C GLN A 34 7.06 -5.61 16.26
N ARG A 35 5.78 -5.79 15.96
CA ARG A 35 5.27 -5.76 14.58
C ARG A 35 5.55 -4.41 13.91
N LEU A 36 5.33 -3.30 14.60
CA LEU A 36 5.59 -1.94 14.09
C LEU A 36 7.05 -1.74 13.68
N LYS A 37 8.00 -2.28 14.45
CA LYS A 37 9.42 -2.25 14.07
C LYS A 37 9.66 -2.97 12.75
N GLU A 38 9.07 -4.15 12.57
CA GLU A 38 9.17 -4.90 11.31
C GLU A 38 8.52 -4.13 10.14
N GLU A 39 7.39 -3.45 10.37
CA GLU A 39 6.75 -2.60 9.36
C GLU A 39 7.64 -1.42 8.93
N PHE A 40 8.26 -0.72 9.89
CA PHE A 40 9.20 0.36 9.59
C PHE A 40 10.42 -0.14 8.83
N GLU A 41 11.02 -1.26 9.25
CA GLU A 41 12.15 -1.87 8.52
C GLU A 41 11.77 -2.21 7.08
N ALA A 42 10.59 -2.80 6.87
CA ALA A 42 10.09 -3.15 5.54
C ALA A 42 9.83 -1.89 4.68
N LEU A 43 9.25 -0.83 5.25
CA LEU A 43 9.01 0.44 4.57
C LEU A 43 10.31 1.15 4.20
N ILE A 44 11.27 1.23 5.12
CA ILE A 44 12.58 1.84 4.88
C ILE A 44 13.30 1.10 3.75
N ALA A 45 13.31 -0.24 3.79
CA ALA A 45 13.90 -1.04 2.72
C ALA A 45 13.21 -0.78 1.37
N PHE A 46 11.87 -0.74 1.35
CA PHE A 46 11.10 -0.47 0.14
C PHE A 46 11.41 0.92 -0.44
N ILE A 47 11.43 1.97 0.38
CA ILE A 47 11.76 3.34 -0.04
C ILE A 47 13.21 3.44 -0.54
N ASN A 48 14.16 2.82 0.17
CA ASN A 48 15.57 2.84 -0.24
C ASN A 48 15.79 2.12 -1.58
N ASN A 49 15.11 0.99 -1.80
CA ASN A 49 15.15 0.27 -3.07
C ASN A 49 14.55 1.12 -4.21
N ASN A 50 13.43 1.78 -3.94
CA ASN A 50 12.79 2.69 -4.90
C ASN A 50 13.71 3.87 -5.26
N LYS A 51 14.36 4.49 -4.27
CA LYS A 51 15.35 5.56 -4.49
C LYS A 51 16.56 5.09 -5.30
N ALA A 52 17.09 3.90 -4.98
CA ALA A 52 18.22 3.33 -5.71
C ALA A 52 17.88 3.01 -7.18
N ALA A 53 16.60 2.79 -7.47
CA ALA A 53 16.09 2.54 -8.81
C ALA A 53 15.53 3.80 -9.52
N ASP A 54 15.69 5.00 -8.92
CA ASP A 54 15.12 6.26 -9.41
C ASP A 54 13.60 6.22 -9.61
N MET A 55 12.92 5.47 -8.74
CA MET A 55 11.47 5.30 -8.69
C MET A 55 10.93 5.75 -7.33
N ASP A 56 11.40 6.89 -6.79
CA ASP A 56 10.86 7.41 -5.53
C ASP A 56 9.51 8.08 -5.78
N TRP A 57 8.42 7.47 -5.30
CA TRP A 57 7.04 7.88 -5.66
C TRP A 57 6.12 8.10 -4.48
N PHE A 58 6.58 7.87 -3.24
CA PHE A 58 5.75 8.05 -2.04
C PHE A 58 6.59 8.29 -0.77
N ARG A 59 6.02 8.97 0.22
CA ARG A 59 6.57 9.24 1.55
C ARG A 59 5.50 9.08 2.62
N LEU A 60 5.74 8.20 3.58
CA LEU A 60 4.75 7.85 4.59
C LEU A 60 5.22 8.18 6.02
N GLU A 61 4.34 8.75 6.83
CA GLU A 61 4.54 9.01 8.26
C GLU A 61 3.38 8.42 9.08
N SER A 62 3.63 7.99 10.31
CA SER A 62 2.59 7.45 11.19
C SER A 62 2.32 8.35 12.39
N ASN A 63 1.14 8.22 12.99
CA ASN A 63 0.92 8.73 14.34
C ASN A 63 1.77 7.94 15.37
N SER A 64 1.81 8.41 16.61
CA SER A 64 2.69 7.88 17.67
C SER A 64 2.47 6.40 18.01
N ASP A 65 1.28 5.86 17.74
CA ASP A 65 0.95 4.45 18.01
C ASP A 65 0.89 3.58 16.73
N GLY A 66 1.20 4.15 15.57
CA GLY A 66 1.26 3.47 14.28
C GLY A 66 -0.07 2.94 13.76
N THR A 67 -1.20 3.41 14.30
CA THR A 67 -2.54 2.99 13.87
C THR A 67 -3.09 3.80 12.71
N LYS A 68 -2.52 4.98 12.46
CA LYS A 68 -2.86 5.89 11.36
C LYS A 68 -1.61 6.32 10.62
N TRP A 69 -1.67 6.30 9.31
CA TRP A 69 -0.56 6.64 8.43
C TRP A 69 -0.99 7.67 7.40
N TYR A 70 -0.09 8.61 7.12
CA TYR A 70 -0.33 9.78 6.29
C TYR A 70 0.83 10.01 5.32
N GLU A 71 0.47 10.28 4.08
CA GLU A 71 1.24 11.04 3.10
C GLU A 71 0.34 12.20 2.68
N PHE A 72 0.88 13.33 2.22
CA PHE A 72 0.11 14.57 1.98
C PHE A 72 -1.19 14.39 1.16
N ASP A 73 -1.35 13.29 0.39
CA ASP A 73 -2.58 12.96 -0.36
C ASP A 73 -3.10 11.49 -0.16
N VAL A 74 -2.47 10.67 0.71
CA VAL A 74 -2.84 9.25 0.96
C VAL A 74 -3.06 8.99 2.45
N GLU A 75 -4.20 8.40 2.81
CA GLU A 75 -4.56 8.10 4.21
C GLU A 75 -5.05 6.66 4.38
N PHE A 76 -4.73 6.02 5.50
CA PHE A 76 -5.34 4.75 5.87
C PHE A 76 -5.31 4.46 7.37
N ASP A 77 -6.33 3.72 7.81
CA ASP A 77 -6.43 3.17 9.16
C ASP A 77 -6.02 1.69 9.16
N ILE A 78 -5.29 1.28 10.21
CA ILE A 78 -4.99 -0.13 10.44
C ILE A 78 -6.19 -0.81 11.11
N PRO A 79 -6.81 -1.84 10.51
CA PRO A 79 -7.94 -2.52 11.13
C PRO A 79 -7.51 -3.27 12.38
N VAL A 80 -8.42 -3.42 13.34
CA VAL A 80 -8.16 -4.17 14.59
C VAL A 80 -7.79 -5.64 14.34
N THR A 81 -8.19 -6.18 13.20
CA THR A 81 -7.90 -7.55 12.75
C THR A 81 -6.61 -7.66 11.92
N TYR A 82 -5.86 -6.57 11.75
CA TYR A 82 -4.56 -6.59 11.10
C TYR A 82 -3.59 -7.55 11.83
N PRO A 83 -2.69 -8.29 11.15
CA PRO A 83 -2.48 -8.38 9.69
C PRO A 83 -3.44 -9.33 8.97
N THR A 84 -4.41 -9.93 9.66
CA THR A 84 -5.38 -10.86 9.05
C THR A 84 -6.21 -10.14 7.99
N THR A 85 -6.63 -8.91 8.29
CA THR A 85 -7.27 -8.00 7.33
C THR A 85 -6.25 -6.98 6.83
N ALA A 86 -6.14 -6.82 5.51
CA ALA A 86 -5.31 -5.79 4.90
C ALA A 86 -5.85 -4.38 5.25
N PRO A 87 -4.98 -3.35 5.31
CA PRO A 87 -5.42 -1.98 5.49
C PRO A 87 -6.18 -1.49 4.26
N GLU A 88 -7.13 -0.58 4.47
CA GLU A 88 -7.87 0.07 3.39
C GLU A 88 -7.19 1.40 3.05
N ILE A 89 -6.53 1.45 1.90
CA ILE A 89 -5.83 2.65 1.42
C ILE A 89 -6.84 3.61 0.79
N ALA A 90 -6.88 4.85 1.26
CA ALA A 90 -7.77 5.91 0.77
C ALA A 90 -6.96 7.04 0.12
N LEU A 91 -7.55 7.63 -0.93
CA LEU A 91 -7.02 8.79 -1.66
C LEU A 91 -8.13 9.85 -1.69
N PRO A 92 -8.26 10.69 -0.63
CA PRO A 92 -9.38 11.61 -0.47
C PRO A 92 -9.57 12.56 -1.66
N GLU A 93 -8.48 13.01 -2.29
CA GLU A 93 -8.53 13.91 -3.45
C GLU A 93 -9.15 13.29 -4.70
N LEU A 94 -9.19 11.96 -4.78
CA LEU A 94 -9.69 11.19 -5.92
C LEU A 94 -11.10 10.62 -5.67
N ASP A 95 -11.69 10.88 -4.50
CA ASP A 95 -13.05 10.48 -4.20
C ASP A 95 -14.06 11.12 -5.17
N GLY A 96 -14.96 10.31 -5.73
CA GLY A 96 -15.93 10.72 -6.75
C GLY A 96 -15.38 10.99 -8.15
N LYS A 97 -14.05 10.91 -8.37
CA LYS A 97 -13.41 11.17 -9.69
C LYS A 97 -13.23 9.93 -10.56
N THR A 98 -13.34 8.73 -9.98
CA THR A 98 -13.19 7.44 -10.69
C THR A 98 -14.40 6.55 -10.47
N ALA A 99 -14.78 5.78 -11.49
CA ALA A 99 -15.90 4.84 -11.42
C ALA A 99 -15.64 3.65 -10.47
N LYS A 100 -14.39 3.48 -10.00
CA LYS A 100 -13.98 2.45 -9.05
C LYS A 100 -13.86 2.94 -7.60
N MET A 101 -14.34 4.15 -7.27
CA MET A 101 -14.05 4.79 -5.98
C MET A 101 -15.28 5.40 -5.30
N GLY A 102 -15.48 5.00 -4.04
CA GLY A 102 -16.10 5.82 -2.97
C GLY A 102 -15.05 6.10 -1.89
N GLY A 103 -13.98 6.82 -2.27
CA GLY A 103 -12.88 7.27 -1.41
C GLY A 103 -11.80 6.25 -1.08
N LYS A 104 -12.06 4.95 -1.30
CA LYS A 104 -11.15 3.84 -0.94
C LYS A 104 -10.71 3.05 -2.16
N ILE A 105 -9.44 2.69 -2.23
CA ILE A 105 -8.90 1.84 -3.29
C ILE A 105 -9.58 0.48 -3.23
N CYS A 106 -10.40 0.17 -4.24
CA CYS A 106 -10.90 -1.19 -4.45
C CYS A 106 -9.74 -2.10 -4.85
N LEU A 107 -9.07 -2.66 -3.84
CA LEU A 107 -8.09 -3.74 -4.01
C LEU A 107 -8.77 -4.88 -4.78
N SER A 108 -8.20 -5.26 -5.93
CA SER A 108 -8.80 -6.22 -6.86
C SER A 108 -9.23 -7.53 -6.19
N ASP A 109 -10.15 -8.27 -6.80
CA ASP A 109 -10.56 -9.61 -6.34
C ASP A 109 -9.37 -10.58 -6.20
N HIS A 110 -8.25 -10.31 -6.86
CA HIS A 110 -7.01 -11.07 -6.77
C HIS A 110 -6.15 -10.71 -5.56
N PHE A 111 -6.30 -9.50 -5.01
CA PHE A 111 -5.49 -9.01 -3.89
C PHE A 111 -5.89 -9.68 -2.56
N LYS A 112 -7.19 -9.76 -2.25
CA LYS A 112 -7.66 -10.32 -0.97
C LYS A 112 -7.24 -11.79 -0.78
N PRO A 113 -7.39 -12.69 -1.76
CA PRO A 113 -6.90 -14.07 -1.65
C PRO A 113 -5.38 -14.16 -1.55
N LEU A 114 -4.65 -13.30 -2.27
CA LEU A 114 -3.18 -13.25 -2.21
C LEU A 114 -2.71 -12.82 -0.81
N TRP A 115 -3.33 -11.79 -0.23
CA TRP A 115 -3.06 -11.33 1.13
C TRP A 115 -3.32 -12.44 2.14
N ALA A 116 -4.51 -13.04 2.11
CA ALA A 116 -4.92 -14.08 3.05
C ALA A 116 -3.95 -15.26 3.12
N ARG A 117 -3.37 -15.67 1.98
CA ARG A 117 -2.38 -16.76 1.91
C ARG A 117 -1.01 -16.41 2.48
N ASN A 118 -0.69 -15.12 2.61
CA ASN A 118 0.61 -14.64 3.03
C ASN A 118 0.61 -14.04 4.45
N VAL A 119 -0.52 -14.00 5.15
CA VAL A 119 -0.56 -13.60 6.57
C VAL A 119 0.33 -14.53 7.40
N PRO A 120 1.21 -14.03 8.30
CA PRO A 120 1.43 -12.62 8.70
C PRO A 120 2.58 -11.91 7.96
N LYS A 121 3.14 -12.52 6.92
CA LYS A 121 4.36 -12.11 6.23
C LYS A 121 4.24 -10.79 5.47
N PHE A 122 3.03 -10.43 5.05
CA PHE A 122 2.73 -9.19 4.37
C PHE A 122 2.33 -8.09 5.35
N GLY A 123 2.58 -6.85 4.94
CA GLY A 123 2.24 -5.65 5.68
C GLY A 123 2.22 -4.42 4.79
N ILE A 124 2.52 -3.25 5.33
CA ILE A 124 2.22 -1.96 4.69
C ILE A 124 2.99 -1.81 3.38
N ALA A 125 4.29 -2.13 3.38
CA ALA A 125 5.11 -2.05 2.17
C ALA A 125 4.57 -2.96 1.04
N GLN A 126 4.12 -4.19 1.36
CA GLN A 126 3.50 -5.08 0.39
C GLN A 126 2.12 -4.59 -0.04
N ALA A 127 1.34 -3.96 0.85
CA ALA A 127 0.05 -3.34 0.49
C ALA A 127 0.26 -2.20 -0.52
N PHE A 128 1.29 -1.38 -0.36
CA PHE A 128 1.64 -0.32 -1.31
C PHE A 128 2.12 -0.89 -2.63
N SER A 129 3.03 -1.86 -2.59
CA SER A 129 3.61 -2.46 -3.81
C SER A 129 2.61 -3.29 -4.62
N LEU A 130 1.70 -4.04 -3.98
CA LEU A 130 0.72 -4.91 -4.65
C LEU A 130 -0.65 -4.26 -4.88
N GLY A 131 -0.99 -3.26 -4.07
CA GLY A 131 -2.30 -2.62 -4.08
C GLY A 131 -2.25 -1.25 -4.74
N LEU A 132 -1.61 -0.29 -4.08
CA LEU A 132 -1.58 1.11 -4.50
C LEU A 132 -0.85 1.32 -5.82
N GLY A 133 0.36 0.77 -5.98
CA GLY A 133 1.19 0.96 -7.18
C GLY A 133 0.47 0.53 -8.48
N PRO A 134 -0.02 -0.72 -8.57
CA PRO A 134 -0.77 -1.18 -9.75
C PRO A 134 -2.07 -0.41 -9.98
N TRP A 135 -2.73 0.06 -8.93
CA TRP A 135 -3.94 0.89 -9.05
C TRP A 135 -3.61 2.26 -9.67
N LEU A 136 -2.58 2.94 -9.16
CA LEU A 136 -2.13 4.22 -9.72
C LEU A 136 -1.74 4.09 -11.19
N ALA A 137 -1.04 3.01 -11.56
CA ALA A 137 -0.60 2.77 -12.93
C ALA A 137 -1.76 2.63 -13.94
N VAL A 138 -2.96 2.24 -13.48
CA VAL A 138 -4.15 2.07 -14.32
C VAL A 138 -5.06 3.30 -14.27
N GLU A 139 -5.31 3.83 -13.08
CA GLU A 139 -6.35 4.83 -12.86
C GLU A 139 -5.87 6.25 -13.13
N ILE A 140 -4.59 6.57 -12.87
CA ILE A 140 -4.04 7.90 -13.14
C ILE A 140 -4.05 8.22 -14.66
N PRO A 141 -3.60 7.33 -15.57
CA PRO A 141 -3.71 7.59 -17.00
C PRO A 141 -5.15 7.78 -17.49
N ASP A 142 -6.12 7.02 -16.97
CA ASP A 142 -7.55 7.20 -17.29
C ASP A 142 -8.05 8.58 -16.85
N MET A 143 -7.72 8.99 -15.62
CA MET A 143 -8.10 10.30 -15.09
C MET A 143 -7.47 11.46 -15.85
N VAL A 144 -6.21 11.33 -16.28
CA VAL A 144 -5.55 12.31 -17.15
C VAL A 144 -6.26 12.38 -18.51
N ALA A 145 -6.55 11.23 -19.12
CA ALA A 145 -7.23 11.15 -20.42
C ALA A 145 -8.64 11.76 -20.37
N ARG A 146 -9.35 11.61 -19.25
CA ARG A 146 -10.66 12.22 -18.99
C ARG A 146 -10.58 13.69 -18.55
N GLY A 147 -9.38 14.22 -18.34
CA GLY A 147 -9.15 15.61 -17.93
C GLY A 147 -9.59 15.94 -16.50
N VAL A 148 -9.74 14.93 -15.63
CA VAL A 148 -10.24 15.10 -14.25
C VAL A 148 -9.10 15.47 -13.29
N ILE A 149 -7.87 15.13 -13.64
CA ILE A 149 -6.66 15.55 -12.93
C ILE A 149 -5.75 16.31 -13.91
N GLN A 150 -5.13 17.38 -13.41
CA GLN A 150 -4.19 18.19 -14.16
C GLN A 150 -2.81 18.14 -13.49
N PRO A 151 -1.71 18.29 -14.26
CA PRO A 151 -0.40 18.45 -13.67
C PRO A 151 -0.42 19.60 -12.66
N LYS A 152 0.10 19.34 -11.45
CA LYS A 152 0.31 20.41 -10.48
C LYS A 152 1.29 21.38 -11.11
N SER A 153 0.83 22.61 -11.37
CA SER A 153 1.72 23.66 -11.88
C SER A 153 2.78 23.91 -10.81
N ALA A 154 4.05 23.75 -11.19
CA ALA A 154 5.19 24.04 -10.33
C ALA A 154 5.28 25.55 -10.04
#